data_AF-A0A3M8K6Z7-F1
#
_entry.id   AF-A0A3M8K6Z7-F1
#
_cell.length_a   1.000
_cell.length_b   1.000
_cell.length_c   1.000
_cell.angle_alpha   90.00
_cell.angle_beta   90.00
_cell.angle_gamma   90.00
#
_symmetry.space_group_name_H-M   'P 1'
#
loop_
_entity.id
_entity.type
_entity.pdbx_description
1 polymer ?
#
loop_
_entity_poly.entity_id
_entity_poly.type
_entity_poly.pdbx_seq_one_letter_code
_entity_poly.pdbx_strand_id
1 'polypeptide(L)'
;MYIHHTPIEGLLVVQLDVHGDNRGWFKENWQRAAMIEAGLPDFQPIQNNISFNAEKGVTRGLHAEPWDKLVSVATGQVHGGWCDLREGSPTFGQTYDISISTAKAVFVPRGVANGFQALEDSTTYSYLVNDHWSPDAHYENVSLDLIDWPLTPTEISAKDRQHPPLSEVTPVAARTILVTGADGQLGRALRKILPNAEFCTREQFDITNPPARPWRQYSAIINAAAYTGVDAAEHDRAQAWAVNAHGPAQLATIAAEHNLTLVQVSTDYVFDGTADSAYSENAPICPLGAYGASKAAGELAAATAPKHYLVRTSWVVGQGKNFVDTMAGLAAKGITPQVVSDQRGRPTFAEDLARGIKHLLDSAPDYGVYNITGSGDEVGWDEVAMATFSSLSFDPSNVHPVSSEQYFGDTAHAPRPSRSTLDLSKIEASGFSPQNWRVGLALYLS
;
A
#
# COMPACT_ATOMS: atom_id res chain seq x y z
N MET A 1 -6.94 -28.73 -9.16
CA MET A 1 -6.38 -27.47 -9.71
C MET A 1 -4.90 -27.35 -9.38
N TYR A 2 -4.06 -26.87 -10.30
CA TYR A 2 -2.63 -26.66 -10.09
C TYR A 2 -2.12 -25.44 -10.88
N ILE A 3 -1.10 -24.73 -10.37
CA ILE A 3 -0.53 -23.53 -10.98
C ILE A 3 0.91 -23.78 -11.43
N HIS A 4 1.22 -23.44 -12.67
CA HIS A 4 2.57 -23.47 -13.23
C HIS A 4 3.09 -22.05 -13.46
N HIS A 5 4.33 -21.80 -13.04
CA HIS A 5 5.06 -20.59 -13.39
C HIS A 5 5.59 -20.67 -14.82
N THR A 6 5.68 -19.52 -15.47
CA THR A 6 6.26 -19.35 -16.80
C THR A 6 7.56 -18.56 -16.71
N PRO A 7 8.34 -18.45 -17.81
CA PRO A 7 9.50 -17.58 -17.86
C PRO A 7 9.17 -16.07 -17.74
N ILE A 8 7.92 -15.65 -17.93
CA ILE A 8 7.48 -14.27 -17.72
C ILE A 8 7.05 -14.11 -16.26
N GLU A 9 7.64 -13.18 -15.53
CA GLU A 9 7.38 -13.00 -14.10
C GLU A 9 5.89 -12.69 -13.83
N GLY A 10 5.24 -13.53 -13.02
CA GLY A 10 3.84 -13.39 -12.64
C GLY A 10 2.82 -13.89 -13.67
N LEU A 11 3.23 -14.26 -14.89
CA LEU A 11 2.35 -14.96 -15.84
C LEU A 11 2.23 -16.42 -15.40
N LEU A 12 1.00 -16.85 -15.09
CA LEU A 12 0.74 -18.15 -14.46
C LEU A 12 -0.23 -18.97 -15.31
N VAL A 13 0.07 -20.25 -15.50
CA VAL A 13 -0.83 -21.20 -16.16
C VAL A 13 -1.60 -21.97 -15.10
N VAL A 14 -2.92 -21.96 -15.19
CA VAL A 14 -3.83 -22.64 -14.26
C VAL A 14 -4.39 -23.88 -14.94
N GLN A 15 -4.09 -25.05 -14.38
CA GLN A 15 -4.75 -26.29 -14.74
C GLN A 15 -6.07 -26.38 -13.98
N LEU A 16 -7.17 -26.27 -14.72
CA LEU A 16 -8.54 -26.35 -14.19
C LEU A 16 -9.01 -27.80 -14.12
N ASP A 17 -9.86 -28.07 -13.15
CA ASP A 17 -10.59 -29.34 -13.06
C ASP A 17 -11.82 -29.26 -13.98
N VAL A 18 -11.93 -30.20 -14.92
CA VAL A 18 -13.04 -30.29 -15.87
C VAL A 18 -13.73 -31.62 -15.71
N HIS A 19 -15.02 -31.58 -15.40
CA HIS A 19 -15.84 -32.75 -15.16
C HIS A 19 -16.73 -33.01 -16.37
N GLY A 20 -16.43 -34.09 -17.10
CA GLY A 20 -17.22 -34.52 -18.26
C GLY A 20 -18.30 -35.54 -17.88
N ASP A 21 -19.46 -35.45 -18.53
CA ASP A 21 -20.50 -36.47 -18.53
C ASP A 21 -21.14 -36.60 -19.92
N ASN A 22 -22.23 -37.36 -20.04
CA ASN A 22 -22.94 -37.58 -21.31
C ASN A 22 -23.66 -36.33 -21.86
N ARG A 23 -23.71 -35.22 -21.11
CA ARG A 23 -24.30 -33.94 -21.51
C ARG A 23 -23.25 -32.91 -21.94
N GLY A 24 -21.96 -33.20 -21.77
CA GLY A 24 -20.86 -32.29 -22.07
C GLY A 24 -19.85 -32.24 -20.93
N TRP A 25 -19.42 -31.03 -20.55
CA TRP A 25 -18.50 -30.84 -19.43
C TRP A 25 -18.87 -29.61 -18.61
N PHE A 26 -18.48 -29.63 -17.33
CA PHE A 26 -18.59 -28.54 -16.39
C PHE A 26 -17.20 -28.17 -15.87
N LYS A 27 -16.95 -26.87 -15.68
CA LYS A 27 -15.76 -26.35 -15.01
C LYS A 27 -16.10 -25.10 -14.22
N GLU A 28 -15.41 -24.90 -13.11
CA GLU A 28 -15.38 -23.61 -12.43
C GLU A 28 -14.29 -22.76 -13.07
N ASN A 29 -14.70 -21.84 -13.95
CA ASN A 29 -13.73 -21.01 -14.67
C ASN A 29 -13.05 -19.96 -13.77
N TRP A 30 -13.71 -19.58 -12.68
CA TRP A 30 -13.17 -18.76 -11.60
C TRP A 30 -13.82 -19.18 -10.28
N GLN A 31 -12.99 -19.56 -9.31
CA GLN A 31 -13.40 -19.84 -7.95
C GLN A 31 -12.32 -19.20 -7.05
N ARG A 32 -12.66 -18.06 -6.45
CA ARG A 32 -11.69 -17.20 -5.76
C ARG A 32 -10.91 -17.94 -4.66
N ALA A 33 -11.60 -18.68 -3.80
CA ALA A 33 -10.97 -19.35 -2.66
C ALA A 33 -9.99 -20.44 -3.13
N ALA A 34 -10.42 -21.33 -4.01
CA ALA A 34 -9.61 -22.44 -4.51
C ALA A 34 -8.41 -21.95 -5.35
N MET A 35 -8.58 -20.88 -6.13
CA MET A 35 -7.50 -20.33 -6.94
C MET A 35 -6.46 -19.59 -6.09
N ILE A 36 -6.87 -18.84 -5.07
CA ILE A 36 -5.94 -18.21 -4.12
C ILE A 36 -5.18 -19.28 -3.33
N GLU A 37 -5.88 -20.30 -2.83
CA GLU A 37 -5.26 -21.43 -2.14
C GLU A 37 -4.24 -22.16 -3.03
N ALA A 38 -4.51 -22.25 -4.34
CA ALA A 38 -3.58 -22.82 -5.31
C ALA A 38 -2.39 -21.91 -5.66
N GLY A 39 -2.37 -20.65 -5.21
CA GLY A 39 -1.27 -19.69 -5.40
C GLY A 39 -1.52 -18.56 -6.40
N LEU A 40 -2.76 -18.36 -6.87
CA LEU A 40 -3.10 -17.25 -7.77
C LEU A 40 -3.25 -15.96 -6.94
N PRO A 41 -2.75 -14.80 -7.39
CA PRO A 41 -3.05 -13.54 -6.72
C PRO A 41 -4.56 -13.27 -6.67
N ASP A 42 -5.02 -12.71 -5.54
CA ASP A 42 -6.37 -12.18 -5.44
C ASP A 42 -6.50 -10.88 -6.25
N PHE A 43 -6.77 -11.04 -7.54
CA PHE A 43 -6.87 -9.91 -8.46
C PHE A 43 -8.25 -9.25 -8.47
N GLN A 44 -9.28 -9.88 -7.89
CA GLN A 44 -10.65 -9.38 -7.75
C GLN A 44 -11.31 -8.97 -9.08
N PRO A 45 -11.69 -9.94 -9.93
CA PRO A 45 -12.31 -9.63 -11.21
C PRO A 45 -13.67 -8.94 -11.04
N ILE A 46 -13.90 -7.88 -11.81
CA ILE A 46 -15.13 -7.06 -11.78
C ILE A 46 -15.90 -7.11 -13.10
N GLN A 47 -15.29 -7.63 -14.16
CA GLN A 47 -15.89 -7.73 -15.49
C GLN A 47 -15.48 -9.04 -16.16
N ASN A 48 -16.45 -9.66 -16.83
CA ASN A 48 -16.24 -10.82 -17.69
C ASN A 48 -16.49 -10.43 -19.16
N ASN A 49 -15.59 -10.87 -20.03
CA ASN A 49 -15.63 -10.56 -21.45
C ASN A 49 -15.60 -11.85 -22.26
N ILE A 50 -16.36 -11.89 -23.34
CA ILE A 50 -16.45 -13.06 -24.21
C ILE A 50 -16.27 -12.61 -25.66
N SER A 51 -15.41 -13.32 -26.39
CA SER A 51 -15.30 -13.19 -27.84
C SER A 51 -15.57 -14.53 -28.51
N PHE A 52 -16.45 -14.52 -29.50
CA PHE A 52 -16.73 -15.66 -30.35
C PHE A 52 -15.89 -15.57 -31.63
N ASN A 53 -15.24 -16.66 -32.00
CA ASN A 53 -14.40 -16.75 -33.19
C ASN A 53 -14.95 -17.87 -34.06
N ALA A 54 -15.60 -17.47 -35.16
CA ALA A 54 -16.37 -18.38 -36.00
C ALA A 54 -15.48 -19.39 -36.74
N GLU A 55 -14.30 -18.94 -37.19
CA GLU A 55 -13.37 -19.73 -38.00
C GLU A 55 -12.06 -19.97 -37.25
N LYS A 56 -11.46 -21.14 -37.46
CA LYS A 56 -10.07 -21.41 -37.07
C LYS A 56 -9.12 -20.46 -37.80
N GLY A 57 -7.99 -20.17 -37.17
CA GLY A 57 -6.97 -19.26 -37.68
C GLY A 57 -7.25 -17.77 -37.41
N VAL A 58 -8.41 -17.39 -36.85
CA VAL A 58 -8.65 -16.03 -36.40
C VAL A 58 -7.63 -15.67 -35.32
N THR A 59 -6.81 -14.66 -35.57
CA THR A 59 -5.73 -14.22 -34.66
C THR A 59 -6.00 -12.79 -34.17
N ARG A 60 -5.94 -12.59 -32.85
CA ARG A 60 -6.11 -11.29 -32.19
C ARG A 60 -4.79 -10.81 -31.61
N GLY A 61 -4.54 -9.49 -31.74
CA GLY A 61 -3.27 -8.82 -31.41
C GLY A 61 -2.75 -9.04 -29.99
N LEU A 62 -1.46 -8.76 -29.78
CA LEU A 62 -0.81 -8.71 -28.47
C LEU A 62 -1.03 -7.34 -27.83
N HIS A 63 -1.92 -7.28 -26.84
CA HIS A 63 -2.28 -6.06 -26.12
C HIS A 63 -1.80 -6.14 -24.67
N ALA A 64 -1.07 -5.13 -24.19
CA ALA A 64 -0.60 -5.02 -22.81
C ALA A 64 -1.48 -4.06 -22.02
N GLU A 65 -2.61 -4.57 -21.55
CA GLU A 65 -3.57 -3.74 -20.83
C GLU A 65 -3.13 -3.37 -19.41
N PRO A 66 -3.63 -2.25 -18.85
CA PRO A 66 -3.23 -1.76 -17.53
C PRO A 66 -3.87 -2.53 -16.36
N TRP A 67 -4.49 -3.69 -16.62
CA TRP A 67 -5.20 -4.52 -15.65
C TRP A 67 -4.81 -5.99 -15.78
N ASP A 68 -5.05 -6.75 -14.72
CA ASP A 68 -4.80 -8.18 -14.72
C ASP A 68 -5.96 -8.93 -15.39
N LYS A 69 -5.65 -10.10 -15.94
CA LYS A 69 -6.65 -10.96 -16.60
C LYS A 69 -6.56 -12.40 -16.15
N LEU A 70 -7.68 -13.10 -16.20
CA LEU A 70 -7.70 -14.56 -16.24
C LEU A 70 -8.35 -14.98 -17.55
N VAL A 71 -7.56 -15.53 -18.47
CA VAL A 71 -8.01 -15.93 -19.81
C VAL A 71 -8.24 -17.43 -19.90
N SER A 72 -9.23 -17.84 -20.66
CA SER A 72 -9.67 -19.24 -20.80
C SER A 72 -10.54 -19.41 -22.04
N VAL A 73 -10.93 -20.64 -22.36
CA VAL A 73 -11.93 -20.92 -23.40
C VAL A 73 -13.18 -21.55 -22.82
N ALA A 74 -14.35 -21.12 -23.29
CA ALA A 74 -15.64 -21.72 -22.99
C ALA A 74 -15.99 -22.84 -23.99
N THR A 75 -15.48 -22.80 -25.22
CA THR A 75 -15.56 -23.87 -26.24
C THR A 75 -14.35 -23.80 -27.15
N GLY A 76 -13.98 -24.92 -27.77
CA GLY A 76 -12.86 -25.02 -28.70
C GLY A 76 -11.49 -24.94 -28.02
N GLN A 77 -10.49 -24.52 -28.80
CA GLN A 77 -9.10 -24.41 -28.37
C GLN A 77 -8.47 -23.15 -28.98
N VAL A 78 -7.58 -22.49 -28.24
CA VAL A 78 -6.74 -21.39 -28.76
C VAL A 78 -5.26 -21.68 -28.54
N HIS A 79 -4.41 -21.09 -29.35
CA HIS A 79 -3.00 -20.86 -29.03
C HIS A 79 -2.89 -19.46 -28.45
N GLY A 80 -2.49 -19.32 -27.19
CA GLY A 80 -2.24 -18.03 -26.56
C GLY A 80 -0.76 -17.67 -26.65
N GLY A 81 -0.47 -16.38 -26.83
CA GLY A 81 0.88 -15.84 -26.84
C GLY A 81 0.97 -14.60 -25.95
N TRP A 82 2.11 -14.44 -25.29
CA TRP A 82 2.38 -13.33 -24.38
C TRP A 82 3.77 -12.76 -24.55
N CYS A 83 3.92 -11.47 -24.25
CA CYS A 83 5.21 -10.77 -24.19
C CYS A 83 5.22 -9.77 -23.02
N ASP A 84 6.27 -9.77 -22.20
CA ASP A 84 6.38 -8.83 -21.09
C ASP A 84 6.79 -7.43 -21.59
N LEU A 85 5.94 -6.43 -21.42
CA LEU A 85 6.23 -5.04 -21.81
C LEU A 85 6.42 -4.12 -20.59
N ARG A 86 6.55 -4.65 -19.38
CA ARG A 86 6.63 -3.84 -18.15
C ARG A 86 7.99 -3.17 -17.99
N GLU A 87 7.97 -1.87 -17.74
CA GLU A 87 9.18 -1.08 -17.48
C GLU A 87 9.99 -1.63 -16.30
N GLY A 88 11.30 -1.84 -16.49
CA GLY A 88 12.19 -2.31 -15.44
C GLY A 88 12.03 -3.79 -15.05
N SER A 89 11.12 -4.53 -15.70
CA SER A 89 10.95 -5.97 -15.47
C SER A 89 12.22 -6.75 -15.82
N PRO A 90 12.66 -7.71 -14.99
CA PRO A 90 13.79 -8.59 -15.33
C PRO A 90 13.47 -9.51 -16.52
N THR A 91 12.19 -9.66 -16.87
CA THR A 91 11.70 -10.47 -17.99
C THR A 91 11.21 -9.62 -19.16
N PHE A 92 11.51 -8.31 -19.22
CA PHE A 92 11.10 -7.46 -20.34
C PHE A 92 11.48 -8.05 -21.72
N GLY A 93 10.52 -8.09 -22.64
CA GLY A 93 10.66 -8.66 -23.97
C GLY A 93 10.60 -10.19 -24.02
N GLN A 94 10.63 -10.88 -22.87
CA GLN A 94 10.45 -12.33 -22.83
C GLN A 94 9.08 -12.72 -23.37
N THR A 95 9.04 -13.75 -24.20
CA THR A 95 7.81 -14.32 -24.73
C THR A 95 7.48 -15.67 -24.09
N TYR A 96 6.20 -16.02 -24.14
CA TYR A 96 5.67 -17.34 -23.77
C TYR A 96 4.44 -17.63 -24.62
N ASP A 97 4.24 -18.87 -25.03
CA ASP A 97 3.07 -19.28 -25.79
C ASP A 97 2.67 -20.73 -25.48
N ILE A 98 1.37 -21.00 -25.46
CA ILE A 98 0.82 -22.33 -25.19
C ILE A 98 -0.56 -22.52 -25.83
N SER A 99 -0.92 -23.78 -26.10
CA SER A 99 -2.31 -24.12 -26.41
C SER A 99 -3.17 -24.21 -25.14
N ILE A 100 -4.30 -23.51 -25.16
CA ILE A 100 -5.31 -23.44 -24.10
C ILE A 100 -6.56 -24.19 -24.56
N SER A 101 -6.86 -25.31 -23.89
CA SER A 101 -8.13 -26.01 -23.98
C SER A 101 -9.07 -25.60 -22.84
N THR A 102 -10.25 -26.19 -22.76
CA THR A 102 -11.23 -25.93 -21.69
C THR A 102 -10.69 -26.21 -20.29
N ALA A 103 -9.68 -27.09 -20.17
CA ALA A 103 -9.02 -27.45 -18.92
C ALA A 103 -7.86 -26.52 -18.52
N LYS A 104 -7.59 -25.46 -19.28
CA LYS A 104 -6.53 -24.51 -18.97
C LYS A 104 -7.07 -23.09 -18.91
N ALA A 105 -6.53 -22.31 -17.99
CA ALA A 105 -6.61 -20.86 -17.96
C ALA A 105 -5.22 -20.26 -17.78
N VAL A 106 -5.06 -18.98 -18.08
CA VAL A 106 -3.80 -18.26 -17.88
C VAL A 106 -4.10 -16.95 -17.16
N PHE A 107 -3.46 -16.73 -16.03
CA PHE A 107 -3.46 -15.44 -15.37
C PHE A 107 -2.38 -14.56 -15.99
N VAL A 108 -2.81 -13.42 -16.53
CA VAL A 108 -1.98 -12.46 -17.25
C VAL A 108 -1.86 -11.19 -16.39
N PRO A 109 -0.68 -10.87 -15.84
CA PRO A 109 -0.46 -9.63 -15.12
C PRO A 109 -0.64 -8.41 -16.02
N ARG A 110 -1.04 -7.29 -15.42
CA ARG A 110 -1.02 -5.98 -16.10
C ARG A 110 0.32 -5.72 -16.80
N GLY A 111 0.26 -5.16 -18.00
CA GLY A 111 1.43 -4.82 -18.80
C GLY A 111 2.12 -6.01 -19.49
N VAL A 112 1.67 -7.25 -19.26
CA VAL A 112 2.05 -8.39 -20.10
C VAL A 112 1.10 -8.41 -21.31
N ALA A 113 1.67 -8.25 -22.50
CA ALA A 113 0.91 -8.30 -23.74
C ALA A 113 0.28 -9.68 -23.93
N ASN A 114 -0.99 -9.75 -24.31
CA ASN A 114 -1.74 -10.99 -24.51
C ASN A 114 -2.41 -11.00 -25.90
N GLY A 115 -2.29 -12.11 -26.61
CA GLY A 115 -2.92 -12.36 -27.90
C GLY A 115 -3.26 -13.84 -28.05
N PHE A 116 -4.08 -14.19 -29.03
CA PHE A 116 -4.41 -15.59 -29.28
C PHE A 116 -4.80 -15.86 -30.74
N GLN A 117 -4.66 -17.13 -31.14
CA GLN A 117 -5.18 -17.68 -32.39
C GLN A 117 -6.18 -18.80 -32.11
N ALA A 118 -7.37 -18.73 -32.70
CA ALA A 118 -8.34 -19.84 -32.63
C ALA A 118 -7.81 -21.05 -33.40
N LEU A 119 -7.77 -22.23 -32.76
CA LEU A 119 -7.31 -23.48 -33.38
C LEU A 119 -8.46 -24.30 -33.96
N GLU A 120 -9.68 -24.01 -33.53
CA GLU A 120 -10.91 -24.67 -33.96
C GLU A 120 -11.97 -23.64 -34.36
N ASP A 121 -12.87 -24.04 -35.26
CA ASP A 121 -14.06 -23.26 -35.58
C ASP A 121 -14.96 -23.11 -34.35
N SER A 122 -15.74 -22.04 -34.27
CA SER A 122 -16.68 -21.78 -33.17
C SER A 122 -16.02 -21.78 -31.77
N THR A 123 -14.80 -21.24 -31.69
CA THR A 123 -14.06 -21.10 -30.44
C THR A 123 -14.53 -19.87 -29.65
N THR A 124 -14.91 -20.08 -28.40
CA THR A 124 -15.35 -19.01 -27.50
C THR A 124 -14.27 -18.72 -26.47
N TYR A 125 -13.61 -17.56 -26.60
CA TYR A 125 -12.57 -17.09 -25.67
C TYR A 125 -13.22 -16.21 -24.59
N SER A 126 -12.94 -16.52 -23.33
CA SER A 126 -13.53 -15.89 -22.15
C SER A 126 -12.44 -15.36 -21.24
N TYR A 127 -12.54 -14.10 -20.82
CA TYR A 127 -11.55 -13.50 -19.93
C TYR A 127 -12.17 -12.57 -18.90
N LEU A 128 -11.73 -12.77 -17.66
CA LEU A 128 -12.02 -11.90 -16.53
C LEU A 128 -10.98 -10.80 -16.44
N VAL A 129 -11.39 -9.62 -15.99
CA VAL A 129 -10.52 -8.47 -15.75
C VAL A 129 -10.87 -7.80 -14.42
N ASN A 130 -9.88 -7.21 -13.74
CA ASN A 130 -10.06 -6.47 -12.49
C ASN A 130 -10.18 -4.95 -12.66
N ASP A 131 -10.51 -4.52 -13.87
CA ASP A 131 -10.72 -3.12 -14.18
C ASP A 131 -11.74 -2.95 -15.30
N HIS A 132 -12.45 -1.83 -15.29
CA HIS A 132 -13.49 -1.56 -16.28
C HIS A 132 -12.88 -1.21 -17.63
N TRP A 133 -13.28 -1.96 -18.65
CA TRP A 133 -12.96 -1.58 -20.02
C TRP A 133 -13.61 -0.23 -20.35
N SER A 134 -12.87 0.63 -21.05
CA SER A 134 -13.38 1.87 -21.61
C SER A 134 -12.97 1.95 -23.09
N PRO A 135 -13.84 2.46 -23.98
CA PRO A 135 -13.47 2.71 -25.38
C PRO A 135 -12.31 3.72 -25.49
N ASP A 136 -12.14 4.58 -24.49
CA ASP A 136 -11.07 5.59 -24.43
C ASP A 136 -9.79 5.06 -23.77
N ALA A 137 -9.78 3.79 -23.34
CA ALA A 137 -8.58 3.20 -22.73
C ALA A 137 -7.49 3.00 -23.78
N HIS A 138 -6.37 3.67 -23.59
CA HIS A 138 -5.14 3.44 -24.34
C HIS A 138 -4.27 2.42 -23.60
N TYR A 139 -3.75 1.45 -24.33
CA TYR A 139 -2.82 0.46 -23.83
C TYR A 139 -1.78 0.12 -24.88
N GLU A 140 -0.59 -0.23 -24.40
CA GLU A 140 0.54 -0.59 -25.24
C GLU A 140 0.26 -1.90 -25.97
N ASN A 141 0.91 -2.07 -27.11
CA ASN A 141 0.71 -3.20 -28.00
C ASN A 141 2.00 -3.50 -28.75
N VAL A 142 2.14 -4.75 -29.18
CA VAL A 142 3.35 -5.21 -29.87
C VAL A 142 2.99 -6.13 -31.03
N SER A 143 3.87 -6.22 -32.03
CA SER A 143 3.67 -7.04 -33.22
C SER A 143 3.42 -8.51 -32.86
N LEU A 144 2.45 -9.11 -33.57
CA LEU A 144 2.16 -10.54 -33.53
C LEU A 144 3.34 -11.41 -33.97
N ASP A 145 4.32 -10.86 -34.69
CA ASP A 145 5.50 -11.58 -35.19
C ASP A 145 6.42 -12.10 -34.08
N LEU A 146 6.20 -11.68 -32.83
CA LEU A 146 6.93 -12.19 -31.66
C LEU A 146 6.57 -13.62 -31.27
N ILE A 147 5.47 -14.17 -31.80
CA ILE A 147 4.94 -15.48 -31.43
C ILE A 147 4.88 -16.36 -32.69
N ASP A 148 5.36 -17.59 -32.56
CA ASP A 148 5.27 -18.61 -33.61
C ASP A 148 3.84 -19.19 -33.67
N TRP A 149 2.93 -18.51 -34.37
CA TRP A 149 1.54 -18.95 -34.48
C TRP A 149 1.41 -20.25 -35.29
N PRO A 150 0.69 -21.27 -34.79
CA PRO A 150 0.68 -22.61 -35.39
C PRO A 150 -0.11 -22.72 -36.70
N LEU A 151 -1.02 -21.78 -36.98
CA LEU A 151 -1.79 -21.73 -38.22
C LEU A 151 -1.49 -20.43 -38.99
N THR A 152 -1.63 -20.47 -40.31
CA THR A 152 -1.73 -19.24 -41.10
C THR A 152 -2.97 -18.45 -40.65
N PRO A 153 -2.83 -17.18 -40.23
CA PRO A 153 -3.97 -16.39 -39.80
C PRO A 153 -5.01 -16.23 -40.91
N THR A 154 -6.28 -16.50 -40.60
CA THR A 154 -7.40 -16.33 -41.54
C THR A 154 -7.99 -14.92 -41.47
N GLU A 155 -7.98 -14.32 -40.27
CA GLU A 155 -8.39 -12.94 -40.04
C GLU A 155 -7.53 -12.30 -38.93
N ILE A 156 -7.16 -11.03 -39.13
CA ILE A 156 -6.45 -10.18 -38.15
C ILE A 156 -7.02 -8.77 -38.31
N SER A 157 -7.28 -8.04 -37.23
CA SER A 157 -7.78 -6.67 -37.39
C SER A 157 -6.74 -5.76 -38.08
N ALA A 158 -7.19 -4.74 -38.81
CA ALA A 158 -6.28 -3.77 -39.41
C ALA A 158 -5.41 -3.04 -38.38
N LYS A 159 -5.94 -2.83 -37.16
CA LYS A 159 -5.22 -2.26 -36.03
C LYS A 159 -4.10 -3.18 -35.56
N ASP A 160 -4.38 -4.47 -35.37
CA ASP A 160 -3.39 -5.44 -34.88
C ASP A 160 -2.23 -5.66 -35.87
N ARG A 161 -2.51 -5.55 -37.18
CA ARG A 161 -1.47 -5.61 -38.23
C ARG A 161 -0.47 -4.45 -38.19
N GLN A 162 -0.80 -3.35 -37.51
CA GLN A 162 0.01 -2.12 -37.46
C GLN A 162 0.74 -1.96 -36.13
N HIS A 163 0.65 -2.94 -35.22
CA HIS A 163 1.36 -2.85 -33.95
C HIS A 163 2.88 -2.82 -34.15
N PRO A 164 3.59 -2.00 -33.36
CA PRO A 164 5.02 -1.80 -33.55
C PRO A 164 5.84 -3.05 -33.21
N PRO A 165 7.03 -3.21 -33.79
CA PRO A 165 7.99 -4.19 -33.30
C PRO A 165 8.40 -3.87 -31.86
N LEU A 166 8.89 -4.87 -31.12
CA LEU A 166 9.30 -4.70 -29.71
C LEU A 166 10.29 -3.55 -29.50
N SER A 167 11.17 -3.29 -30.46
CA SER A 167 12.17 -2.21 -30.41
C SER A 167 11.57 -0.80 -30.42
N GLU A 168 10.30 -0.65 -30.81
CA GLU A 168 9.60 0.64 -30.91
C GLU A 168 8.47 0.79 -29.86
N VAL A 169 8.28 -0.23 -29.01
CA VAL A 169 7.28 -0.20 -27.94
C VAL A 169 7.71 0.76 -26.83
N THR A 170 6.75 1.54 -26.32
CA THR A 170 6.93 2.26 -25.05
C THR A 170 6.63 1.30 -23.89
N PRO A 171 7.57 1.05 -22.96
CA PRO A 171 7.32 0.15 -21.84
C PRO A 171 6.14 0.61 -20.97
N VAL A 172 5.37 -0.35 -20.46
CA VAL A 172 4.26 -0.10 -19.54
C VAL A 172 4.83 0.31 -18.18
N ALA A 173 4.63 1.56 -17.81
CA ALA A 173 5.14 2.12 -16.57
C ALA A 173 4.60 1.39 -15.33
N ALA A 174 5.45 1.30 -14.30
CA ALA A 174 5.07 0.81 -12.99
C ALA A 174 4.00 1.72 -12.35
N ARG A 175 3.15 1.12 -11.52
CA ARG A 175 2.19 1.89 -10.73
C ARG A 175 2.91 2.75 -9.69
N THR A 176 2.45 3.98 -9.50
CA THR A 176 2.96 4.91 -8.49
C THR A 176 2.22 4.74 -7.16
N ILE A 177 2.73 5.38 -6.10
CA ILE A 177 2.11 5.44 -4.78
C ILE A 177 1.60 6.85 -4.56
N LEU A 178 0.36 7.01 -4.08
CA LEU A 178 -0.16 8.31 -3.64
C LEU A 178 0.22 8.53 -2.18
N VAL A 179 0.84 9.67 -1.86
CA VAL A 179 1.11 10.10 -0.48
C VAL A 179 0.30 11.36 -0.17
N THR A 180 -0.62 11.27 0.79
CA THR A 180 -1.37 12.44 1.30
C THR A 180 -0.70 13.00 2.55
N GLY A 181 -0.88 14.29 2.83
CA GLY A 181 -0.18 14.94 3.94
C GLY A 181 1.30 15.16 3.65
N ALA A 182 1.64 15.42 2.38
CA ALA A 182 3.01 15.49 1.88
C ALA A 182 3.91 16.52 2.58
N ASP A 183 3.33 17.57 3.16
CA ASP A 183 4.06 18.62 3.88
C ASP A 183 4.17 18.33 5.39
N GLY A 184 3.67 17.19 5.86
CA GLY A 184 3.90 16.71 7.21
C GLY A 184 5.33 16.18 7.39
N GLN A 185 5.73 15.94 8.65
CA GLN A 185 7.05 15.40 8.97
C GLN A 185 7.30 14.06 8.24
N LEU A 186 6.33 13.15 8.29
CA LEU A 186 6.42 11.86 7.59
C LEU A 186 6.34 12.01 6.07
N GLY A 187 5.48 12.89 5.54
CA GLY A 187 5.38 13.13 4.10
C GLY A 187 6.70 13.58 3.48
N ARG A 188 7.43 14.48 4.17
CA ARG A 188 8.77 14.92 3.76
C ARG A 188 9.81 13.79 3.83
N ALA A 189 9.74 12.95 4.87
CA ALA A 189 10.63 11.79 5.00
C ALA A 189 10.39 10.75 3.90
N LEU A 190 9.12 10.43 3.61
CA LEU A 190 8.73 9.52 2.52
C LEU A 190 9.23 10.01 1.16
N ARG A 191 9.19 11.32 0.90
CA ARG A 191 9.69 11.92 -0.35
C ARG A 191 11.16 11.62 -0.64
N LYS A 192 11.99 11.48 0.40
CA LYS A 192 13.41 11.14 0.25
C LYS A 192 13.63 9.71 -0.25
N ILE A 193 12.71 8.78 0.05
CA ILE A 193 12.89 7.34 -0.20
C ILE A 193 11.90 6.76 -1.22
N LEU A 194 10.87 7.52 -1.62
CA LEU A 194 9.89 7.18 -2.66
C LEU A 194 9.88 8.26 -3.75
N PRO A 195 10.97 8.45 -4.52
CA PRO A 195 11.09 9.56 -5.47
C PRO A 195 10.05 9.52 -6.61
N ASN A 196 9.52 8.34 -6.93
CA ASN A 196 8.54 8.13 -7.99
C ASN A 196 7.08 8.19 -7.49
N ALA A 197 6.86 8.41 -6.19
CA ALA A 197 5.53 8.55 -5.62
C ALA A 197 4.95 9.95 -5.91
N GLU A 198 3.63 10.03 -6.00
CA GLU A 198 2.93 11.30 -6.11
C GLU A 198 2.63 11.87 -4.73
N PHE A 199 3.15 13.06 -4.44
CA PHE A 199 3.01 13.73 -3.16
C PHE A 199 1.97 14.84 -3.22
N CYS A 200 0.89 14.68 -2.44
CA CYS A 200 -0.20 15.63 -2.37
C CYS A 200 -0.27 16.33 -1.01
N THR A 201 -0.27 17.66 -1.08
CA THR A 201 -0.67 18.55 0.02
C THR A 201 -2.19 18.50 0.22
N ARG A 202 -2.69 19.13 1.28
CA ARG A 202 -4.14 19.19 1.53
C ARG A 202 -4.88 19.90 0.40
N GLU A 203 -4.29 20.94 -0.19
CA GLU A 203 -4.86 21.72 -1.27
C GLU A 203 -5.02 20.91 -2.56
N GLN A 204 -4.14 19.93 -2.79
CA GLN A 204 -4.15 19.04 -3.96
C GLN A 204 -5.00 17.79 -3.74
N PHE A 205 -5.11 17.34 -2.48
CA PHE A 205 -5.88 16.17 -2.09
C PHE A 205 -6.39 16.33 -0.66
N ASP A 206 -7.62 16.82 -0.51
CA ASP A 206 -8.29 16.86 0.78
C ASP A 206 -8.91 15.49 1.06
N ILE A 207 -8.37 14.76 2.05
CA ILE A 207 -8.87 13.43 2.40
C ILE A 207 -10.32 13.44 2.90
N THR A 208 -10.84 14.59 3.34
CA THR A 208 -12.23 14.72 3.80
C THR A 208 -13.23 14.85 2.64
N ASN A 209 -12.73 15.18 1.46
CA ASN A 209 -13.48 15.21 0.20
C ASN A 209 -12.53 14.87 -0.97
N PRO A 210 -12.12 13.59 -1.11
CA PRO A 210 -11.12 13.20 -2.08
C PRO A 210 -11.52 13.53 -3.53
N PRO A 211 -10.66 14.20 -4.33
CA PRO A 211 -10.95 14.43 -5.74
C PRO A 211 -10.86 13.13 -6.55
N ALA A 212 -11.58 13.07 -7.66
CA ALA A 212 -11.45 11.97 -8.62
C ALA A 212 -10.02 11.90 -9.19
N ARG A 213 -9.52 10.68 -9.43
CA ARG A 213 -8.18 10.42 -9.97
C ARG A 213 -8.17 9.24 -10.93
N PRO A 214 -7.16 9.13 -11.81
CA PRO A 214 -6.94 7.94 -12.62
C PRO A 214 -6.38 6.80 -11.75
N TRP A 215 -7.20 6.22 -10.87
CA TRP A 215 -6.78 5.27 -9.82
C TRP A 215 -5.96 4.07 -10.31
N ARG A 216 -6.11 3.70 -11.59
CA ARG A 216 -5.37 2.64 -12.29
C ARG A 216 -3.85 2.82 -12.29
N GLN A 217 -3.38 4.06 -12.19
CA GLN A 217 -1.95 4.36 -12.15
C GLN A 217 -1.34 4.11 -10.76
N TYR A 218 -2.16 3.93 -9.72
CA TYR A 218 -1.68 3.79 -8.34
C TYR A 218 -1.70 2.35 -7.85
N SER A 219 -0.69 1.96 -7.09
CA SER A 219 -0.61 0.68 -6.39
C SER A 219 -1.03 0.79 -4.93
N ALA A 220 -0.80 1.95 -4.31
CA ALA A 220 -1.08 2.17 -2.91
C ALA A 220 -1.40 3.64 -2.60
N ILE A 221 -2.06 3.86 -1.46
CA ILE A 221 -2.27 5.15 -0.82
C ILE A 221 -1.57 5.12 0.54
N ILE A 222 -0.64 6.04 0.79
CA ILE A 222 -0.07 6.29 2.12
C ILE A 222 -0.73 7.54 2.69
N ASN A 223 -1.58 7.35 3.71
CA ASN A 223 -2.23 8.45 4.41
C ASN A 223 -1.37 8.94 5.58
N ALA A 224 -0.58 9.99 5.33
CA ALA A 224 0.15 10.73 6.36
C ALA A 224 -0.56 12.03 6.78
N ALA A 225 -1.76 12.31 6.24
CA ALA A 225 -2.58 13.44 6.67
C ALA A 225 -3.33 13.12 7.97
N ALA A 226 -3.29 14.07 8.92
CA ALA A 226 -4.01 13.96 10.18
C ALA A 226 -4.23 15.35 10.79
N TYR A 227 -5.26 15.47 11.62
CA TYR A 227 -5.39 16.55 12.59
C TYR A 227 -4.60 16.16 13.84
N THR A 228 -3.45 16.80 14.05
CA THR A 228 -2.48 16.43 15.12
C THR A 228 -2.47 17.35 16.33
N GLY A 229 -3.34 18.36 16.36
CA GLY A 229 -3.47 19.27 17.51
C GLY A 229 -4.19 18.60 18.68
N VAL A 230 -3.47 17.87 19.52
CA VAL A 230 -4.04 17.04 20.61
C VAL A 230 -4.96 17.85 21.53
N ASP A 231 -4.47 18.94 22.11
CA ASP A 231 -5.28 19.81 23.00
C ASP A 231 -6.40 20.53 22.23
N ALA A 232 -6.13 20.92 20.99
CA ALA A 232 -7.11 21.60 20.14
C ALA A 232 -8.27 20.68 19.77
N ALA A 233 -8.05 19.36 19.67
CA ALA A 233 -9.08 18.39 19.33
C ALA A 233 -10.20 18.31 20.38
N GLU A 234 -9.93 18.66 21.65
CA GLU A 234 -10.97 18.67 22.68
C GLU A 234 -12.07 19.70 22.41
N HIS A 235 -11.71 20.79 21.74
CA HIS A 235 -12.60 21.90 21.43
C HIS A 235 -13.07 21.87 19.96
N ASP A 236 -12.22 21.38 19.05
CA ASP A 236 -12.51 21.24 17.62
C ASP A 236 -12.75 19.76 17.23
N ARG A 237 -13.68 19.12 17.95
CA ARG A 237 -13.97 17.69 17.80
C ARG A 237 -14.48 17.34 16.41
N ALA A 238 -15.26 18.23 15.80
CA ALA A 238 -15.84 18.01 14.47
C ALA A 238 -14.75 17.96 13.40
N GLN A 239 -13.79 18.90 13.41
CA GLN A 239 -12.68 18.89 12.47
C GLN A 239 -11.74 17.71 12.71
N ALA A 240 -11.44 17.40 13.99
CA ALA A 240 -10.65 16.22 14.33
C ALA A 240 -11.31 14.95 13.78
N TRP A 241 -12.62 14.78 13.94
CA TRP A 241 -13.36 13.63 13.42
C TRP A 241 -13.41 13.59 11.90
N ALA A 242 -13.64 14.73 11.24
CA ALA A 242 -13.67 14.81 9.78
C ALA A 242 -12.34 14.33 9.17
N VAL A 243 -11.20 14.80 9.72
CA VAL A 243 -9.88 14.47 9.19
C VAL A 243 -9.42 13.08 9.64
N ASN A 244 -9.54 12.75 10.93
CA ASN A 244 -8.93 11.55 11.49
C ASN A 244 -9.80 10.30 11.39
N ALA A 245 -11.12 10.43 11.19
CA ALA A 245 -12.05 9.30 11.09
C ALA A 245 -12.72 9.22 9.71
N HIS A 246 -13.40 10.30 9.29
CA HIS A 246 -14.11 10.29 8.00
C HIS A 246 -13.14 10.23 6.81
N GLY A 247 -12.03 10.97 6.86
CA GLY A 247 -11.00 10.91 5.82
C GLY A 247 -10.47 9.50 5.55
N PRO A 248 -9.98 8.76 6.57
CA PRO A 248 -9.61 7.35 6.42
C PRO A 248 -10.73 6.46 5.88
N ALA A 249 -12.00 6.70 6.25
CA ALA A 249 -13.13 5.96 5.70
C ALA A 249 -13.27 6.16 4.19
N GLN A 250 -13.15 7.40 3.70
CA GLN A 250 -13.18 7.68 2.25
C GLN A 250 -12.02 7.00 1.52
N LEU A 251 -10.82 7.06 2.09
CA LEU A 251 -9.65 6.39 1.51
C LEU A 251 -9.79 4.86 1.50
N ALA A 252 -10.43 4.27 2.51
CA ALA A 252 -10.70 2.84 2.57
C ALA A 252 -11.66 2.39 1.48
N THR A 253 -12.72 3.16 1.23
CA THR A 253 -13.65 2.92 0.10
C THR A 253 -12.90 2.96 -1.23
N ILE A 254 -12.12 4.01 -1.48
CA ILE A 254 -11.32 4.14 -2.72
C ILE A 254 -10.36 2.96 -2.87
N ALA A 255 -9.67 2.57 -1.79
CA ALA A 255 -8.73 1.47 -1.82
C ALA A 255 -9.41 0.12 -2.11
N ALA A 256 -10.59 -0.12 -1.53
CA ALA A 256 -11.37 -1.32 -1.81
C ALA A 256 -11.89 -1.36 -3.26
N GLU A 257 -12.45 -0.24 -3.76
CA GLU A 257 -12.99 -0.13 -5.12
C GLU A 257 -11.93 -0.33 -6.21
N HIS A 258 -10.70 0.14 -5.96
CA HIS A 258 -9.61 0.11 -6.92
C HIS A 258 -8.51 -0.91 -6.60
N ASN A 259 -8.77 -1.81 -5.63
CA ASN A 259 -7.84 -2.86 -5.21
C ASN A 259 -6.42 -2.33 -4.87
N LEU A 260 -6.37 -1.18 -4.17
CA LEU A 260 -5.15 -0.50 -3.73
C LEU A 260 -4.77 -0.94 -2.32
N THR A 261 -3.48 -0.92 -2.01
CA THR A 261 -3.02 -1.05 -0.63
C THR A 261 -3.17 0.29 0.11
N LEU A 262 -3.88 0.32 1.23
CA LEU A 262 -4.00 1.49 2.09
C LEU A 262 -3.04 1.41 3.28
N VAL A 263 -2.06 2.31 3.35
CA VAL A 263 -1.26 2.53 4.56
C VAL A 263 -1.89 3.69 5.34
N GLN A 264 -2.43 3.40 6.52
CA GLN A 264 -3.02 4.40 7.40
C GLN A 264 -2.14 4.60 8.63
N VAL A 265 -1.58 5.80 8.77
CA VAL A 265 -0.77 6.14 9.96
C VAL A 265 -1.71 6.47 11.12
N SER A 266 -1.44 5.85 12.27
CA SER A 266 -2.19 6.01 13.52
C SER A 266 -1.25 6.41 14.67
N THR A 267 -1.68 6.23 15.91
CA THR A 267 -1.04 6.77 17.11
C THR A 267 -1.18 5.83 18.31
N ASP A 268 -0.24 5.91 19.22
CA ASP A 268 -0.32 5.43 20.61
C ASP A 268 -1.51 5.98 21.42
N TYR A 269 -2.04 7.17 21.09
CA TYR A 269 -3.18 7.79 21.79
C TYR A 269 -4.51 7.02 21.61
N VAL A 270 -4.51 5.91 20.86
CA VAL A 270 -5.63 4.94 20.85
C VAL A 270 -5.70 4.13 22.14
N PHE A 271 -4.68 4.21 23.00
CA PHE A 271 -4.62 3.54 24.29
C PHE A 271 -4.77 4.52 25.46
N ASP A 272 -5.07 3.98 26.64
CA ASP A 272 -5.30 4.72 27.89
C ASP A 272 -4.02 4.93 28.72
N GLY A 273 -2.95 4.20 28.39
CA GLY A 273 -1.68 4.21 29.10
C GLY A 273 -1.66 3.47 30.43
N THR A 274 -2.68 2.66 30.74
CA THR A 274 -2.78 1.93 32.01
C THR A 274 -2.03 0.59 32.02
N ALA A 275 -1.47 0.15 30.89
CA ALA A 275 -0.80 -1.13 30.79
C ALA A 275 0.58 -1.18 31.49
N ASP A 276 0.84 -2.28 32.20
CA ASP A 276 2.12 -2.55 32.87
C ASP A 276 3.25 -2.95 31.90
N SER A 277 2.93 -3.18 30.62
CA SER A 277 3.87 -3.55 29.56
C SER A 277 3.60 -2.77 28.27
N ALA A 278 4.48 -2.93 27.28
CA ALA A 278 4.26 -2.35 25.96
C ALA A 278 2.97 -2.88 25.32
N TYR A 279 2.25 -2.01 24.60
CA TYR A 279 1.02 -2.36 23.90
C TYR A 279 1.33 -3.15 22.63
N SER A 280 0.79 -4.37 22.52
CA SER A 280 0.82 -5.15 21.28
C SER A 280 -0.25 -4.68 20.30
N GLU A 281 -0.17 -5.12 19.05
CA GLU A 281 -1.14 -4.77 18.02
C GLU A 281 -2.57 -5.24 18.34
N ASN A 282 -2.69 -6.31 19.15
CA ASN A 282 -3.96 -6.89 19.59
C ASN A 282 -4.51 -6.27 20.88
N ALA A 283 -3.80 -5.31 21.49
CA ALA A 283 -4.27 -4.67 22.70
C ALA A 283 -5.61 -3.92 22.45
N PRO A 284 -6.56 -3.98 23.38
CA PRO A 284 -7.83 -3.26 23.25
C PRO A 284 -7.60 -1.75 23.14
N ILE A 285 -8.30 -1.11 22.20
CA ILE A 285 -8.30 0.34 22.01
C ILE A 285 -9.18 0.99 23.09
N CYS A 286 -8.63 1.97 23.82
CA CYS A 286 -9.29 2.71 24.89
C CYS A 286 -8.74 4.15 24.97
N PRO A 287 -9.08 5.04 24.02
CA PRO A 287 -8.51 6.38 23.97
C PRO A 287 -9.06 7.28 25.09
N LEU A 288 -8.20 8.12 25.68
CA LEU A 288 -8.60 9.04 26.76
C LEU A 288 -9.30 10.31 26.29
N GLY A 289 -8.94 10.82 25.11
CA GLY A 289 -9.35 12.14 24.62
C GLY A 289 -9.82 12.15 23.17
N ALA A 290 -10.31 13.30 22.71
CA ALA A 290 -10.92 13.48 21.40
C ALA A 290 -9.97 13.14 20.22
N TYR A 291 -8.70 13.52 20.32
CA TYR A 291 -7.69 13.16 19.32
C TYR A 291 -7.56 11.64 19.19
N GLY A 292 -7.31 10.94 20.30
CA GLY A 292 -7.20 9.49 20.34
C GLY A 292 -8.45 8.78 19.84
N ALA A 293 -9.63 9.25 20.26
CA ALA A 293 -10.92 8.70 19.83
C ALA A 293 -11.14 8.85 18.32
N SER A 294 -10.81 10.01 17.76
CA SER A 294 -10.92 10.24 16.31
C SER A 294 -9.95 9.37 15.50
N LYS A 295 -8.71 9.17 15.98
CA LYS A 295 -7.72 8.28 15.35
C LYS A 295 -8.12 6.81 15.44
N ALA A 296 -8.63 6.37 16.59
CA ALA A 296 -9.19 5.03 16.79
C ALA A 296 -10.34 4.74 15.83
N ALA A 297 -11.28 5.68 15.68
CA ALA A 297 -12.35 5.56 14.69
C ALA A 297 -11.81 5.48 13.26
N GLY A 298 -10.75 6.24 12.95
CA GLY A 298 -10.01 6.13 11.69
C GLY A 298 -9.36 4.78 11.46
N GLU A 299 -8.83 4.13 12.50
CA GLU A 299 -8.27 2.78 12.38
C GLU A 299 -9.35 1.77 11.96
N LEU A 300 -10.50 1.80 12.65
CA LEU A 300 -11.62 0.90 12.35
C LEU A 300 -12.15 1.13 10.93
N ALA A 301 -12.23 2.39 10.48
CA ALA A 301 -12.65 2.72 9.13
C ALA A 301 -11.64 2.25 8.08
N ALA A 302 -10.35 2.50 8.29
CA ALA A 302 -9.29 2.09 7.38
C ALA A 302 -9.17 0.56 7.27
N ALA A 303 -9.47 -0.18 8.34
CA ALA A 303 -9.49 -1.65 8.34
C ALA A 303 -10.53 -2.27 7.39
N THR A 304 -11.51 -1.48 6.91
CA THR A 304 -12.49 -1.96 5.92
C THR A 304 -11.90 -2.13 4.53
N ALA A 305 -10.74 -1.52 4.24
CA ALA A 305 -10.00 -1.78 3.01
C ALA A 305 -9.42 -3.20 3.05
N PRO A 306 -9.65 -4.07 2.05
CA PRO A 306 -9.14 -5.44 2.10
C PRO A 306 -7.62 -5.56 2.19
N LYS A 307 -6.89 -4.60 1.60
CA LYS A 307 -5.43 -4.51 1.61
C LYS A 307 -5.03 -3.29 2.43
N HIS A 308 -4.72 -3.48 3.70
CA HIS A 308 -4.35 -2.35 4.56
C HIS A 308 -3.16 -2.64 5.48
N TYR A 309 -2.38 -1.61 5.74
CA TYR A 309 -1.41 -1.55 6.83
C TYR A 309 -1.77 -0.39 7.75
N LEU A 310 -2.20 -0.71 8.98
CA LEU A 310 -2.44 0.28 10.02
C LEU A 310 -1.16 0.45 10.83
N VAL A 311 -0.49 1.59 10.68
CA VAL A 311 0.82 1.84 11.28
C VAL A 311 0.66 2.72 12.51
N ARG A 312 0.66 2.13 13.71
CA ARG A 312 0.66 2.87 14.97
C ARG A 312 2.08 3.34 15.28
N THR A 313 2.22 4.63 15.57
CA THR A 313 3.50 5.25 15.91
C THR A 313 3.33 6.20 17.09
N SER A 314 4.42 6.76 17.61
CA SER A 314 4.38 7.72 18.70
C SER A 314 5.56 8.69 18.62
N TRP A 315 5.36 9.89 19.16
CA TRP A 315 6.40 10.88 19.44
C TRP A 315 7.28 11.17 18.21
N VAL A 316 6.63 11.46 17.07
CA VAL A 316 7.30 11.61 15.78
C VAL A 316 8.19 12.87 15.74
N VAL A 317 9.45 12.68 15.34
CA VAL A 317 10.48 13.72 15.18
C VAL A 317 10.98 13.71 13.74
N GLY A 318 10.93 14.85 13.07
CA GLY A 318 11.41 15.03 11.71
C GLY A 318 11.25 16.49 11.27
N GLN A 319 11.38 16.75 9.97
CA GLN A 319 11.33 18.12 9.47
C GLN A 319 9.94 18.77 9.67
N GLY A 320 9.83 19.65 10.66
CA GLY A 320 8.60 20.34 11.07
C GLY A 320 8.63 20.69 12.56
N LYS A 321 7.55 21.25 13.11
CA LYS A 321 7.48 21.51 14.55
C LYS A 321 7.45 20.18 15.32
N ASN A 322 8.42 19.97 16.21
CA ASN A 322 8.49 18.79 17.08
C ASN A 322 9.14 19.14 18.43
N PHE A 323 9.10 18.18 19.37
CA PHE A 323 9.62 18.35 20.72
C PHE A 323 11.14 18.53 20.78
N VAL A 324 11.89 17.76 19.99
CA VAL A 324 13.37 17.80 19.98
C VAL A 324 13.88 19.17 19.52
N ASP A 325 13.35 19.71 18.41
CA ASP A 325 13.70 21.05 17.93
C ASP A 325 13.32 22.14 18.95
N THR A 326 12.20 21.94 19.67
CA THR A 326 11.80 22.85 20.74
C THR A 326 12.84 22.85 21.87
N MET A 327 13.27 21.67 22.33
CA MET A 327 14.31 21.55 23.37
C MET A 327 15.66 22.10 22.90
N ALA A 328 16.09 21.79 21.68
CA ALA A 328 17.30 22.34 21.08
C ALA A 328 17.28 23.88 21.04
N GLY A 329 16.14 24.46 20.65
CA GLY A 329 15.94 25.90 20.62
C GLY A 329 15.94 26.56 22.00
N LEU A 330 15.45 25.88 23.04
CA LEU A 330 15.53 26.36 24.43
C LEU A 330 16.97 26.30 24.96
N ALA A 331 17.69 25.20 24.68
CA ALA A 331 19.08 25.03 25.07
C ALA A 331 19.98 26.14 24.47
N ALA A 332 19.81 26.42 23.18
CA ALA A 332 20.54 27.49 22.49
C ALA A 332 20.26 28.90 23.05
N LYS A 333 19.11 29.10 23.71
CA LYS A 333 18.73 30.35 24.37
C LYS A 333 19.16 30.40 25.84
N GLY A 334 19.78 29.34 26.38
CA GLY A 334 20.15 29.24 27.79
C GLY A 334 18.94 29.14 28.73
N ILE A 335 17.81 28.64 28.25
CA ILE A 335 16.59 28.46 29.06
C ILE A 335 16.66 27.11 29.76
N THR A 336 16.26 27.07 31.04
CA THR A 336 16.14 25.87 31.88
C THR A 336 14.68 25.39 31.91
N PRO A 337 14.26 24.46 31.02
CA PRO A 337 12.85 24.09 30.90
C PRO A 337 12.38 23.16 32.02
N GLN A 338 11.11 23.30 32.41
CA GLN A 338 10.38 22.25 33.12
C GLN A 338 9.81 21.26 32.12
N VAL A 339 10.01 19.96 32.34
CA VAL A 339 9.60 18.90 31.39
C VAL A 339 8.95 17.74 32.14
N VAL A 340 7.86 17.24 31.58
CA VAL A 340 7.06 16.15 32.18
C VAL A 340 7.87 14.85 32.26
N SER A 341 7.85 14.20 33.43
CA SER A 341 8.62 12.96 33.68
C SER A 341 7.76 11.70 33.88
N ASP A 342 6.44 11.84 34.04
CA ASP A 342 5.51 10.75 34.32
C ASP A 342 4.72 10.26 33.08
N GLN A 343 5.13 10.70 31.89
CA GLN A 343 4.64 10.20 30.59
C GLN A 343 5.75 9.42 29.89
N ARG A 344 5.55 8.11 29.72
CA ARG A 344 6.55 7.16 29.21
C ARG A 344 6.29 6.78 27.75
N GLY A 345 7.33 6.70 26.93
CA GLY A 345 7.24 6.31 25.53
C GLY A 345 8.60 6.17 24.86
N ARG A 346 8.61 6.23 23.52
CA ARG A 346 9.82 6.22 22.69
C ARG A 346 9.70 7.22 21.54
N PRO A 347 10.67 8.13 21.34
CA PRO A 347 10.73 8.97 20.16
C PRO A 347 10.83 8.14 18.87
N THR A 348 10.14 8.57 17.83
CA THR A 348 10.21 7.92 16.51
C THR A 348 10.66 8.92 15.46
N PHE A 349 11.77 8.65 14.78
CA PHE A 349 12.24 9.53 13.72
C PHE A 349 11.44 9.27 12.43
N ALA A 350 10.99 10.34 11.77
CA ALA A 350 10.13 10.26 10.60
C ALA A 350 10.80 9.48 9.46
N GLU A 351 12.12 9.58 9.31
CA GLU A 351 12.92 8.78 8.39
C GLU A 351 12.87 7.28 8.68
N ASP A 352 12.89 6.88 9.96
CA ASP A 352 12.80 5.46 10.34
C ASP A 352 11.39 4.93 10.15
N LEU A 353 10.37 5.71 10.51
CA LEU A 353 8.97 5.40 10.24
C LEU A 353 8.68 5.25 8.74
N ALA A 354 9.23 6.15 7.92
CA ALA A 354 9.12 6.07 6.47
C ALA A 354 9.75 4.78 5.91
N ARG A 355 10.93 4.38 6.42
CA ARG A 355 11.57 3.11 6.05
C ARG A 355 10.73 1.90 6.46
N GLY A 356 10.11 1.92 7.64
CA GLY A 356 9.21 0.86 8.08
C GLY A 356 7.97 0.73 7.18
N ILE A 357 7.37 1.86 6.78
CA ILE A 357 6.25 1.87 5.81
C ILE A 357 6.68 1.32 4.45
N LYS A 358 7.84 1.74 3.94
CA LYS A 358 8.39 1.23 2.68
C LYS A 358 8.63 -0.27 2.76
N HIS A 359 9.19 -0.76 3.87
CA HIS A 359 9.40 -2.18 4.10
C HIS A 359 8.10 -2.98 4.02
N LEU A 360 7.01 -2.52 4.65
CA LEU A 360 5.71 -3.18 4.55
C LEU A 360 5.20 -3.26 3.10
N LEU A 361 5.40 -2.19 2.32
CA LEU A 361 4.98 -2.16 0.91
C LEU A 361 5.86 -3.05 0.00
N ASP A 362 7.17 -3.11 0.26
CA ASP A 362 8.11 -3.88 -0.56
C ASP A 362 8.06 -5.38 -0.24
N SER A 363 8.01 -5.74 1.05
CA SER A 363 8.05 -7.14 1.51
C SER A 363 6.67 -7.79 1.57
N ALA A 364 5.61 -6.97 1.54
CA ALA A 364 4.21 -7.39 1.53
C ALA A 364 3.86 -8.49 2.56
N PRO A 365 4.19 -8.33 3.86
CA PRO A 365 3.75 -9.28 4.89
C PRO A 365 2.23 -9.20 5.04
N ASP A 366 1.65 -10.11 5.82
CA ASP A 366 0.20 -10.13 6.05
C ASP A 366 -0.36 -8.75 6.43
N TYR A 367 -1.43 -8.35 5.74
CA TYR A 367 -2.13 -7.10 5.99
C TYR A 367 -2.66 -7.04 7.44
N GLY A 368 -2.75 -5.83 7.98
CA GLY A 368 -3.27 -5.58 9.32
C GLY A 368 -2.55 -4.47 10.06
N VAL A 369 -2.56 -4.55 11.40
CA VAL A 369 -1.96 -3.56 12.29
C VAL A 369 -0.48 -3.86 12.52
N TYR A 370 0.35 -2.82 12.54
CA TYR A 370 1.77 -2.86 12.85
C TYR A 370 2.13 -1.68 13.75
N ASN A 371 2.83 -1.96 14.85
CA ASN A 371 3.46 -0.92 15.66
C ASN A 371 4.84 -0.59 15.08
N ILE A 372 5.08 0.69 14.78
CA ILE A 372 6.37 1.18 14.28
C ILE A 372 6.75 2.44 15.05
N THR A 373 7.71 2.28 15.96
CA THR A 373 8.33 3.37 16.72
C THR A 373 9.85 3.19 16.76
N GLY A 374 10.59 4.17 17.29
CA GLY A 374 12.00 3.94 17.61
C GLY A 374 12.18 2.78 18.60
N SER A 375 13.23 1.98 18.42
CA SER A 375 13.60 0.91 19.36
C SER A 375 14.43 1.45 20.53
N GLY A 376 14.76 0.60 21.51
CA GLY A 376 15.59 0.96 22.66
C GLY A 376 14.82 1.03 23.98
N ASP A 377 15.35 1.80 24.93
CA ASP A 377 14.75 2.01 26.24
C ASP A 377 13.48 2.86 26.17
N GLU A 378 12.50 2.52 27.01
CA GLU A 378 11.36 3.40 27.30
C GLU A 378 11.83 4.58 28.15
N VAL A 379 11.40 5.80 27.83
CA VAL A 379 11.83 7.04 28.51
C VAL A 379 10.71 8.04 28.72
N GLY A 380 10.94 8.98 29.65
CA GLY A 380 10.13 10.19 29.84
C GLY A 380 10.50 11.30 28.86
N TRP A 381 9.64 12.31 28.74
CA TRP A 381 9.95 13.50 27.93
C TRP A 381 11.15 14.28 28.48
N ASP A 382 11.32 14.31 29.80
CA ASP A 382 12.46 14.91 30.49
C ASP A 382 13.78 14.23 30.10
N GLU A 383 13.80 12.90 30.02
CA GLU A 383 14.96 12.14 29.58
C GLU A 383 15.29 12.40 28.10
N VAL A 384 14.28 12.57 27.23
CA VAL A 384 14.47 12.98 25.83
C VAL A 384 15.06 14.40 25.75
N ALA A 385 14.58 15.32 26.59
CA ALA A 385 15.10 16.67 26.68
C ALA A 385 16.56 16.69 27.17
N MET A 386 16.89 15.96 28.24
CA MET A 386 18.27 15.82 28.73
C MET A 386 19.20 15.22 27.68
N ALA A 387 18.73 14.20 26.94
CA ALA A 387 19.50 13.61 25.84
C ALA A 387 19.72 14.62 24.70
N THR A 388 18.74 15.47 24.40
CA THR A 388 18.86 16.56 23.41
C THR A 388 19.89 17.59 23.84
N PHE A 389 19.83 18.06 25.10
CA PHE A 389 20.80 19.00 25.67
C PHE A 389 22.21 18.43 25.61
N SER A 390 22.38 17.17 26.06
CA SER A 390 23.67 16.48 26.06
C SER A 390 24.25 16.33 24.65
N SER A 391 23.42 15.96 23.66
CA SER A 391 23.85 15.80 22.26
C SER A 391 24.35 17.09 21.63
N LEU A 392 23.83 18.23 22.09
CA LEU A 392 24.22 19.57 21.65
C LEU A 392 25.30 20.21 22.54
N SER A 393 25.92 19.44 23.45
CA SER A 393 26.94 19.90 24.40
C SER A 393 26.47 20.98 25.39
N PHE A 394 25.17 21.02 25.70
CA PHE A 394 24.62 21.80 26.81
C PHE A 394 24.49 20.94 28.07
N ASP A 395 24.47 21.57 29.25
CA ASP A 395 24.34 20.87 30.53
C ASP A 395 22.91 20.30 30.70
N PRO A 396 22.73 18.96 30.76
CA PRO A 396 21.43 18.33 30.91
C PRO A 396 20.76 18.62 32.27
N SER A 397 21.50 19.05 33.29
CA SER A 397 20.93 19.39 34.61
C SER A 397 20.04 20.65 34.58
N ASN A 398 20.08 21.40 33.48
CA ASN A 398 19.19 22.52 33.20
C ASN A 398 17.75 22.10 32.85
N VAL A 399 17.52 20.81 32.56
CA VAL A 399 16.19 20.25 32.39
C VAL A 399 15.65 19.87 33.76
N HIS A 400 14.50 20.41 34.14
CA HIS A 400 13.88 20.18 35.44
C HIS A 400 12.65 19.26 35.30
N PRO A 401 12.73 17.99 35.73
CA PRO A 401 11.61 17.07 35.72
C PRO A 401 10.46 17.56 36.60
N VAL A 402 9.23 17.48 36.10
CA VAL A 402 8.00 17.78 36.83
C VAL A 402 6.94 16.73 36.53
N SER A 403 5.98 16.52 37.44
CA SER A 403 4.82 15.67 37.14
C SER A 403 3.90 16.35 36.13
N SER A 404 3.04 15.57 35.47
CA SER A 404 1.99 16.11 34.60
C SER A 404 1.10 17.09 35.37
N GLU A 405 0.73 16.76 36.61
CA GLU A 405 -0.05 17.63 37.50
C GLU A 405 0.63 18.98 37.73
N GLN A 406 1.94 18.99 38.02
CA GLN A 406 2.71 20.22 38.21
C GLN A 406 2.85 21.03 36.92
N TYR A 407 3.06 20.36 35.79
CA TYR A 407 3.30 20.99 34.50
C TYR A 407 2.04 21.70 33.97
N PHE A 408 0.88 21.06 34.06
CA PHE A 408 -0.37 21.65 33.57
C PHE A 408 -1.07 22.53 34.60
N GLY A 409 -0.93 22.22 35.90
CA GLY A 409 -1.69 22.87 36.96
C GLY A 409 -3.19 22.85 36.65
N ASP A 410 -3.84 24.01 36.77
CA ASP A 410 -5.27 24.18 36.45
C ASP A 410 -5.56 24.40 34.95
N THR A 411 -4.53 24.35 34.10
CA THR A 411 -4.71 24.57 32.66
C THR A 411 -5.41 23.39 32.02
N ALA A 412 -6.56 23.63 31.41
CA ALA A 412 -7.28 22.62 30.65
C ALA A 412 -6.40 22.11 29.49
N HIS A 413 -6.18 20.80 29.45
CA HIS A 413 -5.39 20.10 28.44
C HIS A 413 -6.05 18.76 28.13
N ALA A 414 -5.76 18.20 26.96
CA ALA A 414 -6.20 16.85 26.63
C ALA A 414 -5.49 15.83 27.54
N PRO A 415 -6.20 14.81 28.05
CA PRO A 415 -5.58 13.76 28.84
C PRO A 415 -4.54 13.00 27.98
N ARG A 416 -3.37 12.75 28.57
CA ARG A 416 -2.25 12.07 27.92
C ARG A 416 -2.04 10.71 28.59
N PRO A 417 -1.81 9.63 27.81
CA PRO A 417 -1.51 8.33 28.40
C PRO A 417 -0.20 8.41 29.19
N SER A 418 -0.21 7.89 30.42
CA SER A 418 1.00 7.83 31.26
C SER A 418 2.05 6.89 30.68
N ARG A 419 1.65 5.90 29.89
CA ARG A 419 2.53 5.05 29.09
C ARG A 419 2.01 4.87 27.66
N SER A 420 2.91 4.98 26.70
CA SER A 420 2.60 4.92 25.26
C SER A 420 3.55 3.98 24.48
N THR A 421 4.28 3.13 25.19
CA THR A 421 5.27 2.23 24.59
C THR A 421 4.58 1.13 23.80
N LEU A 422 4.98 0.97 22.54
CA LEU A 422 4.45 -0.05 21.63
C LEU A 422 5.43 -1.22 21.50
N ASP A 423 4.90 -2.44 21.45
CA ASP A 423 5.67 -3.66 21.17
C ASP A 423 6.04 -3.70 19.68
N LEU A 424 7.31 -4.01 19.37
CA LEU A 424 7.88 -4.01 18.01
C LEU A 424 8.07 -5.43 17.46
N SER A 425 7.74 -6.46 18.22
CA SER A 425 8.03 -7.86 17.87
C SER A 425 7.45 -8.26 16.50
N LYS A 426 6.27 -7.76 16.14
CA LYS A 426 5.62 -8.08 14.86
C LYS A 426 6.35 -7.47 13.65
N ILE A 427 6.74 -6.19 13.72
CA ILE A 427 7.47 -5.55 12.63
C ILE A 427 8.89 -6.15 12.51
N GLU A 428 9.53 -6.50 13.61
CA GLU A 428 10.82 -7.20 13.63
C GLU A 428 10.72 -8.59 13.00
N ALA A 429 9.67 -9.34 13.30
CA ALA A 429 9.41 -10.65 12.68
C ALA A 429 9.17 -10.55 11.16
N SER A 430 8.71 -9.41 10.66
CA SER A 430 8.59 -9.15 9.21
C SER A 430 9.93 -8.83 8.52
N GLY A 431 11.02 -8.71 9.29
CA GLY A 431 12.37 -8.44 8.78
C GLY A 431 12.82 -6.97 8.87
N PHE A 432 12.06 -6.09 9.54
CA PHE A 432 12.44 -4.69 9.75
C PHE A 432 12.76 -4.42 11.21
N SER A 433 13.99 -3.98 11.50
CA SER A 433 14.40 -3.57 12.83
C SER A 433 14.41 -2.05 12.96
N PRO A 434 13.52 -1.45 13.76
CA PRO A 434 13.50 -0.02 13.96
C PRO A 434 14.79 0.50 14.61
N GLN A 435 15.20 1.71 14.24
CA GLN A 435 16.42 2.32 14.76
C GLN A 435 16.28 2.63 16.24
N ASN A 436 17.34 2.40 17.01
CA ASN A 436 17.38 2.82 18.40
C ASN A 436 17.22 4.35 18.47
N TRP A 437 16.24 4.83 19.23
CA TRP A 437 15.86 6.24 19.22
C TRP A 437 17.00 7.16 19.66
N ARG A 438 17.94 6.70 20.50
CA ARG A 438 19.11 7.49 20.92
C ARG A 438 20.09 7.71 19.77
N VAL A 439 20.26 6.69 18.92
CA VAL A 439 21.04 6.80 17.67
C VAL A 439 20.33 7.74 16.70
N GLY A 440 19.01 7.59 16.55
CA GLY A 440 18.20 8.49 15.72
C GLY A 440 18.32 9.95 16.16
N LEU A 441 18.31 10.21 17.47
CA LEU A 441 18.47 11.55 18.04
C LEU A 441 19.82 12.16 17.70
N ALA A 442 20.90 11.40 17.87
CA ALA A 442 22.24 11.86 17.54
C ALA A 442 22.38 12.20 16.04
N LEU A 443 21.82 11.36 15.16
CA LEU A 443 21.83 11.60 13.71
C LEU A 443 20.95 12.77 13.27
N TYR A 444 19.86 13.02 13.99
CA TYR A 444 18.95 14.12 13.67
C TYR A 444 19.52 15.49 14.08
N LEU A 445 20.31 15.53 15.16
CA LEU A 445 20.92 16.75 15.69
C LEU A 445 22.31 17.08 15.10
N SER A 446 22.92 16.14 14.37
CA SER A 446 24.19 16.35 13.64
C SER A 446 23.96 17.08 12.34
#